data_AF-A0A1W9IXS0-F1
#
_entry.id   AF-A0A1W9IXS0-F1
#
_cell.length_a   1.000
_cell.length_b   1.000
_cell.length_c   1.000
_cell.angle_alpha   90.00
_cell.angle_beta   90.00
_cell.angle_gamma   90.00
#
_symmetry.space_group_name_H-M   'P 1'
#
loop_
_entity.id
_entity.type
_entity.pdbx_description
1 polymer ?
#
loop_
_entity_poly.entity_id
_entity_poly.type
_entity_poly.pdbx_seq_one_letter_code
_entity_poly.pdbx_strand_id
1 'polypeptide(L)'
;MILDQLVMIETAMSPRSGGNGVAKGTDRGTLRELLQFFTGPVEVHFRREEVLVEDLQRILGWKQVDQGQLKSFLDEHQMLKADAAAVMRKLRRKRADGRDSVALKNLGGLRTLNAELRGLIGRYRGHISCEERMLFVLAEMRLTAEQKRRISRRMLQV
;
A
#
# COMPACT_ATOMS: atom_id res chain seq x y z
N MET A 1 9.67 -6.22 -1.91
CA MET A 1 9.15 -5.45 -0.75
C MET A 1 8.14 -4.41 -1.23
N ILE A 2 7.31 -3.82 -0.37
CA ILE A 2 6.28 -2.85 -0.79
C ILE A 2 6.90 -1.66 -1.55
N LEU A 3 8.06 -1.17 -1.08
CA LEU A 3 8.81 -0.09 -1.74
C LEU A 3 9.19 -0.41 -3.19
N ASP A 4 9.67 -1.62 -3.47
CA ASP A 4 10.01 -2.04 -4.84
C ASP A 4 8.78 -2.00 -5.75
N GLN A 5 7.63 -2.42 -5.22
CA GLN A 5 6.37 -2.40 -5.95
C GLN A 5 5.94 -0.97 -6.29
N LEU A 6 6.11 -0.03 -5.36
CA LEU A 6 5.84 1.40 -5.60
C LEU A 6 6.76 1.97 -6.70
N VAL A 7 8.04 1.63 -6.67
CA VAL A 7 9.01 2.04 -7.70
C VAL A 7 8.65 1.48 -9.06
N MET A 8 8.20 0.21 -9.13
CA MET A 8 7.74 -0.39 -10.38
C MET A 8 6.49 0.32 -10.93
N ILE A 9 5.55 0.73 -10.07
CA ILE A 9 4.37 1.52 -10.48
C ILE A 9 4.81 2.88 -11.02
N GLU A 10 5.68 3.62 -10.33
CA GLU A 10 6.20 4.90 -10.80
C GLU A 10 6.93 4.79 -12.15
N THR A 11 7.70 3.72 -12.32
CA THR A 11 8.41 3.41 -13.56
C THR A 11 7.42 3.14 -14.69
N ALA A 12 6.37 2.35 -14.43
CA ALA A 12 5.32 2.08 -15.41
C ALA A 12 4.53 3.35 -15.80
N MET A 13 4.42 4.32 -14.89
CA MET A 13 3.77 5.62 -15.13
C MET A 13 4.65 6.59 -15.94
N SER A 14 5.95 6.32 -16.07
CA SER A 14 6.89 7.24 -16.73
C SER A 14 6.79 7.12 -18.26
N PRO A 15 6.88 8.23 -19.01
CA PRO A 15 6.91 8.18 -20.48
C PRO A 15 8.16 7.41 -20.94
N ARG A 16 7.99 6.37 -21.76
CA ARG A 16 9.14 5.71 -22.39
C ARG A 16 9.62 6.56 -23.57
N SER A 17 10.81 7.17 -23.45
CA SER A 17 11.51 7.78 -24.58
C SER A 17 12.10 6.66 -25.46
N GLY A 18 11.27 6.07 -26.31
CA GLY A 18 11.71 5.17 -27.38
C GLY A 18 11.82 5.95 -28.68
N GLY A 19 13.03 6.04 -29.25
CA GLY A 19 13.25 6.58 -30.58
C GLY A 19 12.38 5.88 -31.63
N ASN A 20 11.81 6.68 -32.53
CA ASN A 20 10.94 6.30 -33.64
C ASN A 20 9.70 5.44 -33.30
N GLY A 21 8.55 6.12 -33.23
CA GLY A 21 7.25 5.52 -33.50
C GLY A 21 6.41 5.20 -32.27
N VAL A 22 5.50 6.12 -31.95
CA VAL A 22 4.38 5.96 -31.01
C VAL A 22 4.82 5.75 -29.55
N ALA A 23 4.73 6.81 -28.75
CA ALA A 23 4.75 6.70 -27.30
C ALA A 23 3.66 5.70 -26.85
N LYS A 24 4.07 4.46 -26.50
CA LYS A 24 3.19 3.53 -25.80
C LYS A 24 2.87 4.18 -24.46
N GLY A 25 1.66 4.74 -24.34
CA GLY A 25 1.14 5.22 -23.07
C GLY A 25 1.25 4.13 -22.00
N THR A 26 1.29 4.54 -20.74
CA THR A 26 1.29 3.68 -19.55
C THR A 26 0.42 2.44 -19.74
N ASP A 27 1.03 1.24 -19.76
CA ASP A 27 0.30 0.00 -19.96
C ASP A 27 -0.59 -0.29 -18.75
N ARG A 28 -1.90 -0.15 -18.96
CA ARG A 28 -2.92 -0.36 -17.93
C ARG A 28 -2.99 -1.83 -17.48
N GLY A 29 -2.56 -2.76 -18.33
CA GLY A 29 -2.38 -4.17 -17.97
C GLY A 29 -1.29 -4.32 -16.92
N THR A 30 -0.10 -3.78 -17.21
CA THR A 30 1.02 -3.75 -16.26
C THR A 30 0.65 -3.04 -14.96
N LEU A 31 0.02 -1.86 -14.99
CA LEU A 31 -0.40 -1.18 -13.76
C LEU A 31 -1.39 -2.00 -12.93
N ARG A 32 -2.30 -2.73 -13.60
CA ARG A 32 -3.26 -3.59 -12.93
C ARG A 32 -2.57 -4.75 -12.23
N GLU A 33 -1.65 -5.43 -12.92
CA GLU A 33 -0.86 -6.51 -12.33
C GLU A 33 -0.06 -6.00 -11.14
N LEU A 34 0.61 -4.85 -11.29
CA LEU A 34 1.38 -4.25 -10.22
C LEU A 34 0.50 -3.87 -9.01
N LEU A 35 -0.73 -3.39 -9.24
CA LEU A 35 -1.64 -3.03 -8.16
C LEU A 35 -2.31 -4.22 -7.46
N GLN A 36 -2.33 -5.41 -8.07
CA GLN A 36 -2.85 -6.60 -7.39
C GLN A 36 -2.09 -6.91 -6.09
N PHE A 37 -0.79 -6.58 -6.07
CA PHE A 37 0.04 -6.68 -4.87
C PHE A 37 -0.56 -5.93 -3.66
N PHE A 38 -1.14 -4.75 -3.90
CA PHE A 38 -1.72 -3.89 -2.85
C PHE A 38 -3.13 -4.32 -2.41
N THR A 39 -3.77 -5.23 -3.15
CA THR A 39 -5.10 -5.78 -2.82
C THR A 39 -5.03 -7.23 -2.33
N GLY A 40 -3.83 -7.79 -2.12
CA GLY A 40 -3.64 -9.16 -1.66
C GLY A 40 -2.43 -9.29 -0.74
N PRO A 41 -1.19 -9.39 -1.26
CA PRO A 41 0.03 -9.47 -0.44
C PRO A 41 0.15 -8.40 0.66
N VAL A 42 -0.20 -7.14 0.38
CA VAL A 42 -0.18 -6.07 1.39
C VAL A 42 -1.23 -6.28 2.48
N GLU A 43 -2.35 -6.92 2.19
CA GLU A 43 -3.34 -7.25 3.23
C GLU A 43 -2.75 -8.22 4.26
N VAL A 44 -2.00 -9.22 3.81
CA VAL A 44 -1.31 -10.16 4.73
C VAL A 44 -0.27 -9.42 5.57
N HIS A 45 0.50 -8.50 4.97
CA HIS A 45 1.43 -7.66 5.70
C HIS A 45 0.71 -6.83 6.79
N PHE A 46 -0.37 -6.13 6.44
CA PHE A 46 -1.18 -5.36 7.39
C PHE A 46 -1.74 -6.21 8.53
N ARG A 47 -2.22 -7.43 8.25
CA ARG A 47 -2.71 -8.32 9.32
C ARG A 47 -1.58 -8.77 10.26
N ARG A 48 -0.36 -8.93 9.75
CA ARG A 48 0.81 -9.26 10.59
C ARG A 48 1.11 -8.10 11.53
N GLU A 49 1.14 -6.88 11.01
CA GLU A 49 1.33 -5.69 11.83
C GLU A 49 0.20 -5.49 12.85
N GLU A 50 -1.05 -5.78 12.50
CA GLU A 50 -2.19 -5.79 13.43
C GLU A 50 -1.90 -6.70 14.65
N VAL A 51 -1.38 -7.92 14.42
CA VAL A 51 -0.97 -8.83 15.51
C VAL A 51 0.11 -8.19 16.41
N LEU A 52 1.12 -7.54 15.81
CA LEU A 52 2.17 -6.86 16.58
C LEU A 52 1.61 -5.69 17.39
N VAL A 53 0.73 -4.87 16.80
CA VAL A 53 0.09 -3.74 17.48
C VAL A 53 -0.74 -4.21 18.67
N GLU A 54 -1.56 -5.25 18.50
CA GLU A 54 -2.37 -5.83 19.58
C GLU A 54 -1.49 -6.34 20.74
N ASP A 55 -0.38 -7.00 20.43
CA ASP A 55 0.55 -7.49 21.44
C ASP A 55 1.29 -6.37 22.15
N LEU A 56 1.70 -5.32 21.44
CA LEU A 56 2.30 -4.13 22.03
C LEU A 56 1.32 -3.44 22.97
N GLN A 57 0.06 -3.28 22.57
CA GLN A 57 -0.99 -2.71 23.42
C GLN A 57 -1.19 -3.55 24.70
N ARG A 58 -1.20 -4.88 24.57
CA ARG A 58 -1.34 -5.80 25.71
C ARG A 58 -0.16 -5.71 26.68
N ILE A 59 1.06 -5.64 26.17
CA ILE A 59 2.29 -5.67 26.98
C ILE A 59 2.54 -4.31 27.65
N LEU A 60 2.31 -3.20 26.96
CA LEU A 60 2.64 -1.87 27.46
C LEU A 60 1.58 -1.30 28.41
N GLY A 61 0.39 -1.89 28.42
CA GLY A 61 -0.74 -1.43 29.21
C GLY A 61 -1.20 -0.03 28.80
N TRP A 62 -2.24 0.48 29.44
CA TRP A 62 -2.89 1.75 29.07
C TRP A 62 -2.07 3.01 29.36
N LYS A 63 -0.88 2.89 29.97
CA LYS A 63 -0.13 4.03 30.54
C LYS A 63 1.16 4.43 29.80
N GLN A 64 1.69 3.63 28.87
CA GLN A 64 3.05 3.87 28.33
C GLN A 64 3.14 4.11 26.81
N VAL A 65 2.09 3.83 26.05
CA VAL A 65 2.03 4.17 24.63
C VAL A 65 0.80 4.99 24.39
N ASP A 66 0.93 6.05 23.59
CA ASP A 66 -0.19 6.80 23.07
C ASP A 66 -1.06 5.84 22.24
N GLN A 67 -2.06 5.24 22.90
CA GLN A 67 -3.00 4.31 22.24
C GLN A 67 -3.67 4.97 21.04
N GLY A 68 -3.76 6.30 21.03
CA GLY A 68 -4.19 7.09 19.89
C GLY A 68 -3.31 6.88 18.66
N GLN A 69 -1.98 6.81 18.82
CA GLN A 69 -1.05 6.59 17.71
C GLN A 69 -1.15 5.18 17.13
N LEU A 70 -1.17 4.16 17.98
CA LEU A 70 -1.33 2.77 17.52
C LEU A 70 -2.69 2.54 16.86
N LYS A 71 -3.75 3.17 17.37
CA LYS A 71 -5.07 3.12 16.73
C LYS A 71 -5.08 3.85 15.39
N SER A 72 -4.51 5.06 15.33
CA SER A 72 -4.42 5.84 14.08
C SER A 72 -3.63 5.09 13.00
N PHE A 73 -2.60 4.34 13.41
CA PHE A 73 -1.83 3.47 12.51
C PHE A 73 -2.70 2.36 11.88
N LEU A 74 -3.55 1.70 12.68
CA LEU A 74 -4.50 0.71 12.16
C LEU A 74 -5.59 1.32 11.27
N ASP A 75 -6.06 2.52 11.61
CA ASP A 75 -7.01 3.25 10.78
C ASP A 75 -6.40 3.62 9.42
N GLU A 76 -5.10 3.94 9.38
CA GLU A 76 -4.34 4.19 8.14
C GLU A 76 -4.31 2.94 7.23
N HIS A 77 -4.20 1.72 7.78
CA HIS A 77 -4.29 0.49 6.98
C HIS A 77 -5.62 0.41 6.22
N GLN A 78 -6.73 0.74 6.89
CA GLN A 78 -8.05 0.69 6.28
C GLN A 78 -8.20 1.73 5.17
N MET A 79 -7.67 2.93 5.38
CA MET A 79 -7.63 3.98 4.35
C MET A 79 -6.80 3.54 3.13
N LEU A 80 -5.60 2.98 3.35
CA LEU A 80 -4.73 2.49 2.28
C LEU A 80 -5.38 1.34 1.49
N LYS A 81 -6.00 0.38 2.18
CA LYS A 81 -6.78 -0.70 1.54
C LYS A 81 -7.90 -0.14 0.66
N ALA A 82 -8.67 0.82 1.18
CA ALA A 82 -9.79 1.44 0.47
C ALA A 82 -9.32 2.20 -0.77
N ASP A 83 -8.22 2.95 -0.66
CA ASP A 83 -7.62 3.69 -1.76
C ASP A 83 -7.06 2.78 -2.86
N ALA A 84 -6.29 1.76 -2.48
CA ALA A 84 -5.78 0.76 -3.43
C ALA A 84 -6.93 0.08 -4.18
N ALA A 85 -7.99 -0.31 -3.47
CA ALA A 85 -9.19 -0.89 -4.08
C ALA A 85 -9.91 0.10 -5.01
N ALA A 86 -9.98 1.39 -4.66
CA ALA A 86 -10.59 2.43 -5.49
C ALA A 86 -9.85 2.64 -6.81
N VAL A 87 -8.51 2.72 -6.76
CA VAL A 87 -7.66 2.82 -7.95
C VAL A 87 -7.78 1.55 -8.80
N MET A 88 -7.76 0.38 -8.17
CA MET A 88 -7.95 -0.90 -8.85
C MET A 88 -9.32 -0.97 -9.57
N ARG A 89 -10.40 -0.48 -8.94
CA ARG A 89 -11.73 -0.40 -9.59
C ARG A 89 -11.70 0.52 -10.83
N LYS A 90 -11.02 1.66 -10.77
CA LYS A 90 -10.88 2.58 -11.92
C LYS A 90 -10.09 1.96 -13.06
N LEU A 91 -9.08 1.15 -12.76
CA LEU A 91 -8.37 0.36 -13.75
C LEU A 91 -9.19 -0.80 -14.32
N ARG A 92 -10.13 -1.37 -13.53
CA ARG A 92 -11.02 -2.46 -13.95
C ARG A 92 -12.22 -2.02 -14.78
N ARG A 93 -12.65 -0.74 -14.72
CA ARG A 93 -13.73 -0.18 -15.55
C ARG A 93 -13.35 -0.11 -17.05
N LYS A 94 -13.15 -1.28 -17.65
CA LYS A 94 -13.31 -1.62 -19.06
C LYS A 94 -14.75 -2.12 -19.14
N ARG A 95 -15.63 -1.53 -19.96
CA ARG A 95 -16.95 -2.15 -20.20
C ARG A 95 -16.71 -3.55 -20.77
N ALA A 96 -17.67 -4.46 -20.51
CA ALA A 96 -17.66 -5.84 -21.00
C ALA A 96 -17.34 -5.98 -22.51
N ASP A 97 -17.49 -4.91 -23.28
CA ASP A 97 -17.27 -4.85 -24.74
C ASP A 97 -15.83 -4.50 -25.17
N GLY A 98 -14.84 -4.56 -24.27
CA GLY A 98 -13.43 -4.40 -24.63
C GLY A 98 -12.98 -2.98 -25.02
N ARG A 99 -13.87 -1.99 -25.04
CA ARG A 99 -13.56 -0.57 -25.31
C ARG A 99 -13.31 0.19 -24.00
N ASP A 100 -12.18 0.89 -23.92
CA ASP A 100 -11.92 1.87 -22.85
C ASP A 100 -13.03 2.92 -22.84
N SER A 101 -13.55 3.24 -21.64
CA SER A 101 -14.54 4.31 -21.44
C SER A 101 -14.08 5.61 -22.10
N VAL A 102 -14.96 6.26 -22.84
CA VAL A 102 -14.70 7.54 -23.53
C VAL A 102 -14.14 8.60 -22.56
N ALA A 103 -14.59 8.59 -21.29
CA ALA A 103 -14.09 9.48 -20.25
C ALA A 103 -12.62 9.23 -19.85
N LEU A 104 -12.12 7.99 -20.03
CA LEU A 104 -10.75 7.59 -19.74
C LEU A 104 -9.81 7.73 -20.94
N LYS A 105 -10.35 7.79 -22.16
CA LYS A 105 -9.58 8.09 -23.38
C LYS A 105 -9.18 9.56 -23.48
N ASN A 106 -9.93 10.44 -22.81
CA ASN A 106 -9.60 11.85 -22.77
C ASN A 106 -8.38 12.08 -21.86
N LEU A 107 -7.48 12.97 -22.27
CA LEU A 107 -6.27 13.35 -21.51
C LEU A 107 -6.55 13.65 -20.03
N GLY A 108 -7.74 14.18 -19.72
CA GLY A 108 -8.21 14.45 -18.36
C GLY A 108 -8.32 13.20 -17.49
N GLY A 109 -8.89 12.10 -18.01
CA GLY A 109 -9.06 10.85 -17.24
C GLY A 109 -7.73 10.16 -16.91
N LEU A 110 -6.76 10.21 -17.83
CA LEU A 110 -5.40 9.69 -17.59
C LEU A 110 -4.63 10.57 -16.60
N ARG A 111 -4.76 11.90 -16.70
CA ARG A 111 -4.14 12.84 -15.75
C ARG A 111 -4.68 12.61 -14.33
N THR A 112 -5.99 12.41 -14.18
CA THR A 112 -6.62 12.08 -12.89
C THR A 112 -6.13 10.75 -12.34
N LEU A 113 -6.07 9.69 -13.15
CA LEU A 113 -5.54 8.39 -12.72
C LEU A 113 -4.08 8.47 -12.26
N ASN A 114 -3.23 9.20 -13.00
CA ASN A 114 -1.84 9.39 -12.62
C ASN A 114 -1.69 10.19 -11.32
N ALA A 115 -2.54 11.20 -11.09
CA ALA A 115 -2.56 11.94 -9.83
C ALA A 115 -2.96 11.05 -8.65
N GLU A 116 -3.96 10.19 -8.84
CA GLU A 116 -4.40 9.24 -7.82
C GLU A 116 -3.34 8.19 -7.50
N LEU A 117 -2.67 7.65 -8.51
CA LEU A 117 -1.55 6.72 -8.32
C LEU A 117 -0.39 7.38 -7.57
N ARG A 118 0.00 8.60 -7.93
CA ARG A 118 1.02 9.36 -7.18
C ARG A 118 0.60 9.61 -5.73
N GLY A 119 -0.66 9.94 -5.50
CA GLY A 119 -1.22 10.09 -4.17
C GLY A 119 -1.14 8.80 -3.35
N LEU A 120 -1.51 7.67 -3.96
CA LEU A 120 -1.42 6.34 -3.34
C LEU A 120 0.02 5.99 -2.98
N ILE A 121 0.97 6.22 -3.90
CA ILE A 121 2.41 6.01 -3.65
C ILE A 121 2.91 6.86 -2.50
N GLY A 122 2.55 8.15 -2.48
CA GLY A 122 2.92 9.06 -1.41
C GLY A 122 2.41 8.60 -0.04
N ARG A 123 1.15 8.13 0.03
CA ARG A 123 0.58 7.60 1.27
C ARG A 123 1.26 6.32 1.74
N TYR A 124 1.51 5.36 0.85
CA TYR A 124 2.27 4.16 1.23
C TYR A 124 3.69 4.48 1.72
N ARG A 125 4.40 5.42 1.08
CA ARG A 125 5.73 5.85 1.56
C ARG A 125 5.66 6.51 2.94
N GLY A 126 4.66 7.35 3.16
CA GLY A 126 4.41 7.98 4.45
C GLY A 126 4.14 6.93 5.54
N HIS A 127 3.28 5.97 5.24
CA HIS A 127 2.94 4.88 6.13
C HIS A 127 4.15 3.99 6.48
N ILE A 128 4.93 3.55 5.48
CA ILE A 128 6.17 2.77 5.70
C ILE A 128 7.16 3.57 6.57
N SER A 129 7.28 4.87 6.34
CA SER A 129 8.14 5.72 7.19
C SER A 129 7.63 5.81 8.63
N CYS A 130 6.31 5.77 8.83
CA CYS A 130 5.67 5.73 10.14
C CYS A 130 5.93 4.37 10.84
N GLU A 131 5.74 3.27 10.13
CA GLU A 131 6.06 1.90 10.57
C GLU A 131 7.49 1.81 11.10
N GLU A 132 8.46 2.24 10.29
CA GLU A 132 9.89 2.19 10.62
C GLU A 132 10.26 3.04 11.84
N ARG A 133 9.70 4.27 11.95
CA ARG A 133 10.06 5.22 13.01
C ARG A 133 9.32 4.98 14.32
N MET A 134 8.11 4.43 14.25
CA MET A 134 7.24 4.28 15.40
C MET A 134 7.07 2.81 15.77
N LEU A 135 6.49 1.98 14.89
CA LEU A 135 6.09 0.62 15.24
C LEU A 135 7.30 -0.26 15.57
N PHE A 136 8.31 -0.25 14.69
CA PHE A 136 9.51 -1.06 14.88
C PHE A 136 10.39 -0.56 16.02
N VAL A 137 10.50 0.76 16.19
CA VAL A 137 11.22 1.32 17.34
C VAL A 137 10.55 0.93 18.65
N LEU A 138 9.21 1.03 18.74
CA LEU A 138 8.47 0.58 19.92
C LEU A 138 8.66 -0.91 20.17
N ALA A 139 8.55 -1.74 19.14
CA ALA A 139 8.79 -3.18 19.25
C ALA A 139 10.21 -3.50 19.75
N GLU A 140 11.21 -2.77 19.24
CA GLU A 140 12.61 -2.98 19.61
C GLU A 140 12.87 -2.59 21.07
N MET A 141 12.36 -1.44 21.49
CA MET A 141 12.58 -0.89 22.84
C MET A 141 11.78 -1.62 23.93
N ARG A 142 10.62 -2.20 23.58
CA ARG A 142 9.65 -2.67 24.57
C ARG A 142 9.52 -4.17 24.65
N LEU A 143 9.91 -4.91 23.62
CA LEU A 143 9.78 -6.36 23.58
C LEU A 143 11.10 -7.05 23.90
N THR A 144 11.05 -8.05 24.77
CA THR A 144 12.16 -8.97 24.98
C THR A 144 12.33 -9.88 23.77
N ALA A 145 13.52 -10.51 23.64
CA ALA A 145 13.78 -11.47 22.58
C ALA A 145 12.76 -12.63 22.54
N GLU A 146 12.31 -13.11 23.71
CA GLU A 146 11.30 -14.18 23.76
C GLU A 146 9.90 -13.69 23.35
N GLN A 147 9.53 -12.46 23.74
CA GLN A 147 8.29 -11.84 23.28
C GLN A 147 8.29 -11.67 21.76
N LYS A 148 9.40 -11.16 21.18
CA LYS A 148 9.58 -11.04 19.73
C LYS A 148 9.39 -12.39 19.03
N ARG A 149 10.08 -13.44 19.49
CA ARG A 149 9.93 -14.82 18.95
C ARG A 149 8.48 -15.31 18.99
N ARG A 150 7.78 -15.12 20.11
CA ARG A 150 6.39 -15.54 20.27
C ARG A 150 5.44 -14.77 19.35
N ILE A 151 5.65 -13.46 19.19
CA ILE A 151 4.86 -12.61 18.29
C ILE A 151 5.13 -13.00 16.84
N SER A 152 6.39 -13.16 16.43
CA SER A 152 6.74 -13.62 15.08
C SER A 152 6.09 -14.94 14.71
N ARG A 153 6.04 -15.92 15.64
CA ARG A 153 5.33 -17.19 15.41
C ARG A 153 3.84 -16.99 15.12
N ARG A 154 3.19 -16.03 15.77
CA ARG A 154 1.78 -15.71 15.52
C ARG A 154 1.57 -14.95 14.21
N MET A 155 2.46 -14.01 13.88
CA MET A 155 2.42 -13.33 12.58
C MET A 155 2.55 -14.31 11.40
N LEU A 156 3.28 -15.41 11.56
CA LEU A 156 3.39 -16.46 10.53
C LEU A 156 2.13 -17.32 10.35
N GLN A 157 1.19 -17.27 11.31
CA GLN A 157 -0.08 -18.01 11.24
C GLN A 157 -1.18 -17.22 10.51
N VAL A 158 -0.84 -16.03 9.99
CA VAL A 158 -1.70 -15.12 9.24
C VAL A 158 -1.30 -15.07 7.78
#